data_AF-A0ABD2H0W0-F1
#
_entry.id   AF-A0ABD2H0W0-F1
#
_cell.length_a   1.000
_cell.length_b   1.000
_cell.length_c   1.000
_cell.angle_alpha   90.00
_cell.angle_beta   90.00
_cell.angle_gamma   90.00
#
_symmetry.space_group_name_H-M   'P 1'
#
loop_
_entity.id
_entity.type
_entity.pdbx_description
1 polymer ?
#
loop_
_entity_poly.entity_id
_entity_poly.type
_entity_poly.pdbx_seq_one_letter_code
_entity_poly.pdbx_strand_id
1 'polypeptide(L)'
;MLGPQQKTFVFKGGFVWTVSSSGLDPPRLTSDLWRELPGGLSAAVTSQRSGKTYFLKENRVWRYSGFKLDHGFPRKLSNIPANIDAAFYLSKSKKLIFIKGSGYWQWDETSTSGFSSYPRPLSHLFPGAPGAPDAALASSDGNILLFKGSQVWSVKLQKHVEKPRSLAADWLKCDD
;
A
#
# COMPACT_ATOMS: atom_id res chain seq x y z
N MET A 1 3.37 4.29 -0.89
CA MET A 1 1.90 4.55 -0.93
C MET A 1 1.63 5.94 -1.47
N LEU A 2 0.44 6.17 -2.04
CA LEU A 2 -0.07 7.52 -2.29
C LEU A 2 -0.75 8.00 -1.00
N GLY A 3 -0.25 9.09 -0.43
CA GLY A 3 -0.63 9.62 0.87
C GLY A 3 -1.55 10.83 0.82
N PRO A 4 -1.75 11.49 1.98
CA PRO A 4 -2.42 12.79 2.05
C PRO A 4 -1.79 13.82 1.09
N GLN A 5 -2.60 14.78 0.64
CA GLN A 5 -2.17 15.85 -0.28
C GLN A 5 -1.59 15.34 -1.61
N GLN A 6 -1.96 14.13 -2.04
CA GLN A 6 -1.45 13.47 -3.26
C GLN A 6 0.08 13.30 -3.31
N LYS A 7 0.75 13.29 -2.14
CA LYS A 7 2.19 13.01 -2.07
C LYS A 7 2.45 11.51 -2.02
N THR A 8 3.48 11.04 -2.71
CA THR A 8 3.91 9.65 -2.59
C THR A 8 4.92 9.51 -1.45
N PHE A 9 4.71 8.52 -0.59
CA PHE A 9 5.58 8.21 0.54
C PHE A 9 6.16 6.80 0.40
N VAL A 10 7.45 6.68 0.70
CA VAL A 10 8.20 5.42 0.75
C VAL A 10 8.59 5.17 2.20
N PHE A 11 8.37 3.95 2.70
CA PHE A 11 8.65 3.58 4.08
C PHE A 11 9.69 2.46 4.12
N LYS A 12 10.65 2.55 5.04
CA LYS A 12 11.63 1.48 5.31
C LYS A 12 12.11 1.57 6.75
N GLY A 13 11.94 0.50 7.52
CA GLY A 13 12.26 0.50 8.94
C GLY A 13 11.48 1.60 9.67
N GLY A 14 12.17 2.43 10.45
CA GLY A 14 11.60 3.57 11.17
C GLY A 14 11.46 4.85 10.37
N PHE A 15 11.80 4.83 9.08
CA PHE A 15 11.93 6.03 8.26
C PHE A 15 10.90 6.12 7.13
N VAL A 16 10.61 7.35 6.76
CA VAL A 16 9.77 7.71 5.62
C VAL A 16 10.45 8.76 4.76
N TRP A 17 10.37 8.57 3.44
CA TRP A 17 10.78 9.52 2.42
C TRP A 17 9.54 10.03 1.68
N THR A 18 9.56 11.31 1.31
CA THR A 18 8.56 11.88 0.41
C THR A 18 9.16 11.93 -0.99
N VAL A 19 8.40 11.44 -1.98
CA VAL A 19 8.79 11.59 -3.38
C VAL A 19 8.39 13.00 -3.84
N SER A 20 9.37 13.76 -4.31
CA SER A 20 9.24 15.08 -4.91
C SER A 20 9.65 15.04 -6.39
N SER A 21 9.45 16.13 -7.12
CA SER A 21 9.83 16.22 -8.54
C SER A 21 11.34 16.05 -8.77
N SER A 22 12.14 16.42 -7.76
CA SER A 22 13.60 16.30 -7.75
C SER A 22 14.11 14.94 -7.24
N GLY A 23 13.25 14.01 -6.81
CA GLY A 23 13.65 12.70 -6.31
C GLY A 23 13.09 12.41 -4.91
N LEU A 24 13.89 11.80 -4.03
CA LEU A 24 13.50 11.55 -2.64
C LEU A 24 14.00 12.66 -1.72
N ASP A 25 13.09 13.27 -0.97
CA ASP A 25 13.46 14.19 0.11
C ASP A 25 14.20 13.43 1.23
N PRO A 26 15.02 14.11 2.06
CA PRO A 26 15.73 13.47 3.18
C PRO A 26 14.80 12.65 4.09
N PRO A 27 15.26 11.50 4.61
CA PRO A 27 14.44 10.65 5.46
C PRO A 27 14.03 11.37 6.74
N ARG A 28 12.80 11.13 7.16
CA ARG A 28 12.27 11.54 8.47
C ARG A 28 11.85 10.32 9.26
N LEU A 29 11.77 10.42 10.58
CA LEU A 29 11.17 9.34 11.35
C LEU A 29 9.68 9.27 11.01
N THR A 30 9.17 8.05 10.87
CA THR A 30 7.74 7.81 10.65
C THR A 30 6.89 8.47 11.75
N SER A 31 7.40 8.46 12.99
CA SER A 31 6.77 9.10 14.15
C SER A 31 6.73 10.62 14.11
N ASP A 32 7.59 11.27 13.32
CA ASP A 32 7.61 12.74 13.18
C ASP A 32 6.41 13.22 12.36
N LEU A 33 5.98 12.41 11.39
CA LEU A 33 4.82 12.70 10.55
C LEU A 33 3.54 12.11 11.14
N TRP A 34 3.57 10.85 11.58
CA TRP A 34 2.44 10.15 12.18
C TRP A 34 2.77 9.80 13.63
N ARG A 35 2.42 10.71 14.54
CA ARG A 35 2.63 10.52 15.99
C ARG A 35 1.99 9.21 16.45
N GLU A 36 2.70 8.43 17.28
CA GLU A 36 2.29 7.11 17.80
C GLU A 36 2.32 5.96 16.77
N LEU A 37 2.72 6.21 15.51
CA LEU A 37 2.94 5.15 14.54
C LEU A 37 4.32 4.49 14.77
N PRO A 38 4.38 3.18 15.05
CA PRO A 38 5.67 2.51 15.17
C PRO A 38 6.35 2.38 13.79
N GLY A 39 7.67 2.31 13.80
CA GLY A 39 8.45 1.88 12.63
C GLY A 39 8.25 0.40 12.29
N GLY A 40 8.75 -0.02 11.14
CA GLY A 40 8.71 -1.40 10.66
C GLY A 40 7.30 -1.81 10.22
N LEU A 41 6.66 -0.96 9.43
CA LEU A 41 5.33 -1.20 8.87
C LEU A 41 5.39 -2.32 7.83
N SER A 42 4.36 -3.16 7.79
CA SER A 42 4.24 -4.19 6.76
C SER A 42 3.59 -3.65 5.49
N ALA A 43 2.58 -2.78 5.62
CA ALA A 43 1.93 -2.15 4.49
C ALA A 43 1.27 -0.83 4.86
N ALA A 44 1.02 0.03 3.87
CA ALA A 44 0.37 1.32 4.08
C ALA A 44 -0.49 1.71 2.87
N VAL A 45 -1.66 2.29 3.12
CA VAL A 45 -2.61 2.68 2.07
C VAL A 45 -3.47 3.87 2.49
N THR A 46 -3.74 4.79 1.57
CA THR A 46 -4.72 5.86 1.78
C THR A 46 -5.98 5.54 0.99
N SER A 47 -7.15 5.69 1.62
CA SER A 47 -8.43 5.62 0.94
C SER A 47 -8.73 6.96 0.27
N GLN A 48 -8.83 6.98 -1.05
CA GLN A 48 -9.25 8.15 -1.82
C GLN A 48 -10.75 8.46 -1.60
N ARG A 49 -11.53 7.51 -1.05
CA ARG A 49 -12.94 7.74 -0.73
C ARG A 49 -13.11 8.55 0.55
N SER A 50 -12.40 8.19 1.62
CA SER A 50 -12.56 8.81 2.93
C SER A 50 -11.45 9.81 3.30
N GLY A 51 -10.36 9.82 2.53
CA GLY A 51 -9.13 10.55 2.86
C GLY A 51 -8.32 9.93 4.01
N LYS A 52 -8.76 8.78 4.55
CA LYS A 52 -8.09 8.15 5.69
C LYS A 52 -6.88 7.34 5.27
N THR A 53 -5.82 7.43 6.05
CA THR A 53 -4.59 6.65 5.85
C THR A 53 -4.58 5.48 6.82
N TYR A 54 -4.28 4.29 6.33
CA TYR A 54 -4.23 3.04 7.08
C TYR A 54 -2.83 2.48 7.03
N PHE A 55 -2.26 2.22 8.20
CA PHE A 55 -0.96 1.59 8.35
C PHE A 55 -1.12 0.22 8.99
N LEU A 56 -0.47 -0.78 8.44
CA LEU A 56 -0.52 -2.16 8.91
C LEU A 56 0.83 -2.54 9.47
N LYS A 57 0.81 -3.15 10.65
CA LYS A 57 1.98 -3.78 11.27
C LYS A 57 1.50 -4.98 12.06
N GLU A 58 2.13 -6.13 11.83
CA GLU A 58 1.71 -7.40 12.44
C GLU A 58 0.22 -7.65 12.21
N ASN A 59 -0.57 -7.82 13.27
CA ASN A 59 -2.02 -8.02 13.22
C ASN A 59 -2.81 -6.75 13.60
N ARG A 60 -2.19 -5.57 13.51
CA ARG A 60 -2.80 -4.30 13.91
C ARG A 60 -2.88 -3.34 12.73
N VAL A 61 -3.93 -2.53 12.76
CA VAL A 61 -4.14 -1.41 11.85
C VAL A 61 -4.19 -0.12 12.66
N TRP A 62 -3.47 0.90 12.20
CA TRP A 62 -3.61 2.29 12.64
C TRP A 62 -4.35 3.05 11.54
N ARG A 63 -5.20 3.99 11.94
CA ARG A 63 -5.97 4.82 11.01
C ARG A 63 -5.78 6.28 11.35
N TYR A 64 -5.45 7.08 10.36
CA TYR A 64 -5.20 8.51 10.50
C TYR A 64 -6.12 9.31 9.60
N SER A 65 -6.57 10.45 10.11
CA SER A 65 -7.18 11.53 9.33
C SER A 65 -6.12 12.62 9.13
N GLY A 66 -5.54 12.67 7.93
CA GLY A 66 -4.31 13.42 7.67
C GLY A 66 -3.14 12.84 8.49
N PHE A 67 -2.66 13.61 9.46
CA PHE A 67 -1.56 13.23 10.37
C PHE A 67 -2.03 12.95 11.81
N LYS A 68 -3.35 12.98 12.06
CA LYS A 68 -3.94 12.75 13.39
C LYS A 68 -4.48 11.32 13.50
N LEU A 69 -4.05 10.59 14.54
CA LEU A 69 -4.55 9.24 14.83
C LEU A 69 -6.04 9.30 15.18
N ASP A 70 -6.84 8.44 14.55
CA ASP A 70 -8.27 8.33 14.84
C ASP A 70 -8.49 7.67 16.21
N HIS A 71 -9.48 8.15 16.96
CA HIS A 71 -9.85 7.57 18.26
C HIS A 71 -10.19 6.07 18.15
N GLY A 72 -9.67 5.29 19.10
CA GLY A 72 -9.88 3.84 19.16
C GLY A 72 -9.03 3.04 18.18
N PHE A 73 -7.92 3.60 17.69
CA PHE A 73 -6.85 2.92 16.97
C PHE A 73 -5.55 2.93 17.80
N PRO A 74 -4.65 1.94 17.64
CA PRO A 74 -4.74 0.83 16.69
C PRO A 74 -5.79 -0.23 17.06
N ARG A 75 -6.32 -0.92 16.04
CA ARG A 75 -7.23 -2.05 16.22
C ARG A 75 -6.59 -3.34 15.74
N LYS A 76 -6.93 -4.45 16.38
CA LYS A 76 -6.54 -5.78 15.92
C LYS A 76 -7.39 -6.18 14.71
N LEU A 77 -6.73 -6.69 13.67
CA LEU A 77 -7.36 -7.31 12.52
C LEU A 77 -7.53 -8.80 12.81
N SER A 78 -8.74 -9.23 13.15
CA SER A 78 -9.04 -10.64 13.47
C SER A 78 -9.31 -11.51 12.24
N ASN A 79 -9.87 -10.92 11.17
CA ASN A 79 -10.29 -11.65 9.97
C ASN A 79 -9.36 -11.44 8.76
N ILE A 80 -8.23 -10.76 8.98
CA ILE A 80 -7.21 -10.48 7.97
C ILE A 80 -5.88 -10.99 8.55
N PRO A 81 -5.04 -11.69 7.76
CA PRO A 81 -3.79 -12.22 8.28
C PRO A 81 -2.85 -11.11 8.73
N ALA A 82 -1.98 -11.46 9.68
CA ALA A 82 -0.90 -10.60 10.11
C ALA A 82 0.16 -10.43 9.00
N ASN A 83 0.97 -9.37 9.10
CA ASN A 83 2.12 -9.11 8.23
C ASN A 83 1.75 -9.06 6.75
N ILE A 84 0.75 -8.22 6.42
CA ILE A 84 0.35 -7.95 5.03
C ILE A 84 1.56 -7.45 4.24
N ASP A 85 1.78 -8.06 3.06
CA ASP A 85 2.94 -7.80 2.22
C ASP A 85 2.78 -6.49 1.45
N ALA A 86 1.58 -6.21 0.96
CA ALA A 86 1.27 -4.95 0.29
C ALA A 86 -0.19 -4.52 0.46
N ALA A 87 -0.43 -3.21 0.38
CA ALA A 87 -1.78 -2.65 0.42
C ALA A 87 -1.94 -1.51 -0.60
N PHE A 88 -3.10 -1.43 -1.24
CA PHE A 88 -3.44 -0.33 -2.13
C PHE A 88 -4.96 -0.10 -2.17
N TYR A 89 -5.39 1.08 -2.59
CA TYR A 89 -6.80 1.38 -2.78
C TYR A 89 -7.19 1.14 -4.24
N LEU A 90 -8.28 0.42 -4.44
CA LEU A 90 -8.82 0.10 -5.75
C LEU A 90 -10.00 1.03 -6.07
N SER A 91 -9.75 2.08 -6.86
CA SER A 91 -10.76 3.10 -7.18
C SER A 91 -12.02 2.54 -7.85
N LYS A 92 -11.89 1.49 -8.68
CA LYS A 92 -13.02 0.87 -9.38
C LYS A 92 -14.05 0.25 -8.43
N SER A 93 -13.59 -0.41 -7.36
CA SER A 93 -14.48 -1.04 -6.37
C SER A 93 -14.67 -0.20 -5.11
N LYS A 94 -13.92 0.90 -4.96
CA LYS A 94 -13.88 1.76 -3.77
C LYS A 94 -13.50 1.00 -2.50
N LYS A 95 -12.60 0.02 -2.62
CA LYS A 95 -12.16 -0.85 -1.53
C LYS A 95 -10.65 -0.81 -1.34
N LEU A 96 -10.22 -1.10 -0.12
CA LEU A 96 -8.82 -1.35 0.20
C LEU A 96 -8.49 -2.80 -0.11
N ILE A 97 -7.38 -3.03 -0.77
CA ILE A 97 -6.89 -4.36 -1.12
C ILE A 97 -5.65 -4.64 -0.29
N PHE A 98 -5.66 -5.76 0.43
CA PHE A 98 -4.51 -6.26 1.18
C PHE A 98 -4.01 -7.54 0.53
N ILE A 99 -2.70 -7.63 0.29
CA ILE A 99 -2.06 -8.77 -0.36
C ILE A 99 -1.22 -9.50 0.68
N LYS A 100 -1.38 -10.83 0.75
CA LYS A 100 -0.49 -11.71 1.49
C LYS A 100 -0.21 -12.95 0.65
N GLY A 101 1.06 -13.19 0.32
CA GLY A 101 1.45 -14.30 -0.54
C GLY A 101 0.77 -14.21 -1.91
N SER A 102 0.19 -15.30 -2.35
CA SER A 102 -0.60 -15.39 -3.60
C SER A 102 -2.09 -15.07 -3.40
N GLY A 103 -2.48 -14.56 -2.22
CA GLY A 103 -3.86 -14.22 -1.89
C GLY A 103 -4.07 -12.73 -1.66
N TYR A 104 -5.32 -12.27 -1.83
CA TYR A 104 -5.72 -10.91 -1.46
C TYR A 104 -7.05 -10.90 -0.70
N TRP A 105 -7.26 -9.82 0.07
CA TRP A 105 -8.47 -9.49 0.82
C TRP A 105 -8.98 -8.13 0.34
N GLN A 106 -10.29 -7.99 0.13
CA GLN A 106 -10.91 -6.68 -0.07
C GLN A 106 -11.57 -6.24 1.23
N TRP A 107 -11.18 -5.08 1.71
CA TRP A 107 -11.73 -4.47 2.90
C TRP A 107 -12.48 -3.20 2.54
N ASP A 108 -13.75 -3.16 2.91
CA ASP A 108 -14.61 -1.98 2.84
C ASP A 108 -14.55 -1.25 4.19
N GLU A 109 -14.14 0.01 4.16
CA GLU A 109 -14.05 0.83 5.37
C GLU A 109 -15.41 1.30 5.92
N THR A 110 -16.47 1.18 5.13
CA THR A 110 -17.84 1.64 5.48
C THR A 110 -18.78 0.51 5.90
N SER A 111 -18.38 -0.74 5.66
CA SER A 111 -19.23 -1.91 5.92
C SER A 111 -18.46 -2.98 6.67
N THR A 112 -19.17 -3.79 7.45
CA THR A 112 -18.61 -5.00 8.02
C THR A 112 -18.29 -5.96 6.87
N SER A 113 -17.05 -5.90 6.40
CA SER A 113 -16.59 -6.73 5.30
C SER A 113 -16.74 -8.20 5.69
N GLY A 114 -17.59 -8.94 4.98
CA GLY A 114 -17.68 -10.38 5.12
C GLY A 114 -16.40 -11.01 4.57
N PHE A 115 -15.64 -11.68 5.44
CA PHE A 115 -14.37 -12.31 5.06
C PHE A 115 -14.47 -13.77 4.64
N SER A 116 -15.69 -14.32 4.57
CA SER A 116 -15.95 -15.76 4.33
C SER A 116 -15.44 -16.30 2.99
N SER A 117 -15.19 -15.43 2.00
CA SER A 117 -14.71 -15.82 0.66
C SER A 117 -13.24 -15.47 0.40
N TYR A 118 -12.44 -15.27 1.46
CA TYR A 118 -11.03 -14.88 1.36
C TYR A 118 -10.08 -15.91 1.99
N PRO A 119 -8.80 -15.96 1.54
CA PRO A 119 -8.22 -15.16 0.46
C PRO A 119 -8.78 -15.50 -0.92
N ARG A 120 -8.88 -14.49 -1.80
CA ARG A 120 -9.08 -14.71 -3.23
C ARG A 120 -7.72 -14.79 -3.92
N PRO A 121 -7.57 -15.56 -5.01
CA PRO A 121 -6.30 -15.66 -5.73
C PRO A 121 -5.85 -14.31 -6.31
N LEU A 122 -4.62 -13.88 -6.02
CA LEU A 122 -4.04 -12.64 -6.53
C LEU A 122 -4.03 -12.60 -8.06
N SER A 123 -3.88 -13.76 -8.70
CA SER A 123 -3.96 -13.91 -10.15
C SER A 123 -5.27 -13.44 -10.77
N HIS A 124 -6.38 -13.39 -10.01
CA HIS A 124 -7.65 -12.82 -10.49
C HIS A 124 -7.59 -11.30 -10.66
N LEU A 125 -6.75 -10.60 -9.86
CA LEU A 125 -6.52 -9.18 -10.01
C LEU A 125 -5.33 -8.88 -10.93
N PHE A 126 -4.28 -9.70 -10.83
CA PHE A 126 -3.00 -9.49 -11.49
C PHE A 126 -2.50 -10.79 -12.15
N PRO A 127 -3.08 -11.19 -13.29
CA PRO A 127 -2.63 -12.40 -14.00
C PRO A 127 -1.15 -12.29 -14.40
N GLY A 128 -0.32 -13.22 -13.90
CA GLY A 128 1.12 -13.23 -14.20
C GLY A 128 2.00 -12.35 -13.29
N ALA A 129 1.42 -11.63 -12.33
CA ALA A 129 2.21 -10.96 -11.30
C ALA A 129 2.70 -11.96 -10.24
N PRO A 130 3.87 -11.72 -9.62
CA PRO A 130 4.36 -12.59 -8.56
C PRO A 130 3.49 -12.46 -7.31
N GLY A 131 3.37 -13.57 -6.55
CA GLY A 131 2.87 -13.52 -5.18
C GLY A 131 3.87 -12.85 -4.24
N ALA A 132 3.40 -12.38 -3.08
CA ALA A 132 4.16 -11.68 -2.05
C ALA A 132 4.97 -10.49 -2.62
N PRO A 133 4.31 -9.46 -3.17
CA PRO A 133 4.98 -8.21 -3.52
C PRO A 133 5.44 -7.47 -2.27
N ASP A 134 6.57 -6.77 -2.34
CA ASP A 134 7.13 -5.96 -1.26
C ASP A 134 6.33 -4.67 -1.02
N ALA A 135 5.69 -4.16 -2.08
CA ALA A 135 4.80 -3.00 -1.99
C ALA A 135 3.81 -2.97 -3.15
N ALA A 136 2.74 -2.18 -2.99
CA ALA A 136 1.80 -1.85 -4.04
C ALA A 136 1.47 -0.35 -4.01
N LEU A 137 1.27 0.24 -5.18
CA LEU A 137 0.93 1.65 -5.32
C LEU A 137 -0.15 1.83 -6.40
N ALA A 138 -1.23 2.53 -6.07
CA ALA A 138 -2.13 3.05 -7.09
C ALA A 138 -1.53 4.35 -7.65
N SER A 139 -1.25 4.36 -8.95
CA SER A 139 -0.80 5.55 -9.69
C SER A 139 -1.96 6.53 -9.93
N SER A 140 -1.64 7.79 -10.20
CA SER A 140 -2.60 8.83 -10.62
C SER A 140 -3.43 8.41 -11.83
N ASP A 141 -2.83 7.64 -12.74
CA ASP A 141 -3.45 7.20 -13.99
C ASP A 141 -4.39 5.99 -13.80
N GLY A 142 -4.60 5.56 -12.55
CA GLY A 142 -5.46 4.41 -12.22
C GLY A 142 -4.81 3.04 -12.38
N ASN A 143 -3.52 2.99 -12.75
CA ASN A 143 -2.74 1.76 -12.80
C ASN A 143 -2.30 1.33 -11.41
N ILE A 144 -2.16 0.02 -11.19
CA ILE A 144 -1.57 -0.52 -9.96
C ILE A 144 -0.14 -0.95 -10.26
N LEU A 145 0.81 -0.40 -9.53
CA LEU A 145 2.22 -0.78 -9.56
C LEU A 145 2.46 -1.77 -8.44
N LEU A 146 2.99 -2.95 -8.77
CA LEU A 146 3.45 -3.94 -7.81
C LEU A 146 4.98 -3.96 -7.82
N PHE A 147 5.56 -3.96 -6.63
CA PHE A 147 7.01 -3.92 -6.43
C PHE A 147 7.45 -5.25 -5.84
N LYS A 148 8.46 -5.88 -6.44
CA LYS A 148 9.10 -7.08 -5.86
C LYS A 148 10.57 -7.11 -6.25
N GLY A 149 11.46 -7.06 -5.25
CA GLY A 149 12.89 -6.86 -5.47
C GLY A 149 13.16 -5.57 -6.25
N SER A 150 13.94 -5.69 -7.33
CA SER A 150 14.26 -4.57 -8.23
C SER A 150 13.25 -4.37 -9.38
N GLN A 151 12.16 -5.14 -9.40
CA GLN A 151 11.20 -5.17 -10.50
C GLN A 151 9.89 -4.49 -10.13
N VAL A 152 9.31 -3.78 -11.11
CA VAL A 152 8.00 -3.11 -11.00
C VAL A 152 7.08 -3.61 -12.10
N TRP A 153 5.92 -4.16 -11.72
CA TRP A 153 4.86 -4.54 -12.65
C TRP A 153 3.79 -3.46 -12.68
N SER A 154 3.53 -2.89 -13.86
CA SER A 154 2.42 -1.97 -14.08
C SER A 154 1.20 -2.75 -14.56
N VAL A 155 0.11 -2.70 -13.80
CA VAL A 155 -1.13 -3.38 -14.15
C VAL A 155 -2.25 -2.38 -14.39
N LYS A 156 -2.77 -2.41 -15.62
CA LYS A 156 -3.99 -1.71 -16.00
C LYS A 156 -5.17 -2.59 -15.64
N LEU A 157 -6.08 -2.13 -14.78
CA LEU A 157 -7.24 -2.92 -14.32
C LEU A 157 -8.26 -3.30 -15.42
N GLN A 158 -7.94 -3.05 -16.70
CA GLN A 158 -8.71 -3.43 -17.90
C GLN A 158 -7.87 -4.04 -19.04
N LYS A 159 -6.54 -4.17 -18.92
CA LYS A 159 -5.66 -4.80 -19.94
C LYS A 159 -4.53 -5.58 -19.27
N HIS A 160 -3.91 -6.49 -20.03
CA HIS A 160 -2.80 -7.35 -19.62
C HIS A 160 -1.77 -6.63 -18.71
N VAL A 161 -1.20 -7.39 -17.76
CA VAL A 161 -0.02 -6.96 -16.98
C VAL A 161 1.08 -6.54 -17.95
N GLU A 162 1.56 -5.30 -17.84
CA GLU A 162 2.68 -4.83 -18.64
C GLU A 162 3.98 -5.46 -18.09
N LYS A 163 4.94 -5.76 -18.98
CA LYS A 163 6.22 -6.38 -18.61
C LYS A 163 6.93 -5.58 -17.51
N PRO A 164 7.65 -6.25 -16.58
CA PRO A 164 8.30 -5.58 -15.48
C PRO A 164 9.33 -4.56 -15.96
N ARG A 165 9.40 -3.40 -15.29
CA ARG A 165 10.42 -2.36 -15.49
C ARG A 165 11.35 -2.27 -14.28
N SER A 166 12.51 -1.63 -14.45
CA SER A 166 13.50 -1.44 -13.38
C SER A 166 13.05 -0.35 -12.41
N LEU A 167 13.02 -0.67 -11.10
CA LEU A 167 12.72 0.30 -10.04
C LEU A 167 13.76 1.43 -9.97
N ALA A 168 15.04 1.09 -10.14
CA ALA A 168 16.14 2.02 -9.98
C ALA A 168 16.14 3.13 -11.05
N ALA A 169 15.97 2.73 -12.32
CA ALA A 169 15.99 3.64 -13.46
C ALA A 169 14.79 4.59 -13.49
N ASP A 170 13.58 4.10 -13.21
CA ASP A 170 12.36 4.88 -13.39
C ASP A 170 11.95 5.69 -12.13
N TRP A 171 12.25 5.19 -10.92
CA TRP A 171 11.71 5.78 -9.68
C TRP A 171 12.77 6.37 -8.75
N LEU A 172 13.94 5.75 -8.66
CA LEU A 172 14.99 6.19 -7.75
C LEU A 172 15.99 7.15 -8.43
N LYS A 173 15.94 7.26 -9.77
CA LYS A 173 16.85 8.09 -10.58
C LYS A 173 18.33 7.90 -10.17
N CYS A 174 18.72 6.66 -9.91
CA CYS A 174 20.12 6.33 -9.72
C CYS A 174 20.70 5.96 -11.09
N ASP A 175 21.72 6.68 -11.55
CA ASP A 175 22.60 6.20 -12.61
C ASP A 175 23.55 5.14 -12.02
N ASP A 176 23.89 4.13 -12.83
CA ASP A 176 24.78 3.01 -12.47
C ASP A 176 26.16 3.45 -11.97
#